data_AF-A0A2T1BYW9-F1
#
_entry.id   AF-A0A2T1BYW9-F1
#
_cell.length_a   1.000
_cell.length_b   1.000
_cell.length_c   1.000
_cell.angle_alpha   90.00
_cell.angle_beta   90.00
_cell.angle_gamma   90.00
#
_symmetry.space_group_name_H-M   'P 1'
#
loop_
_entity.id
_entity.type
_entity.pdbx_description
1 polymer ?
#
loop_
_entity_poly.entity_id
_entity_poly.type
_entity_poly.pdbx_seq_one_letter_code
_entity_poly.pdbx_strand_id
1 'polypeptide(L)'
;MPDPNKVQIDKVQRSIGRVDSVIGVIRFAEFAIQRKYDALGGAAFFGDIERKERGAWYFKFGCICYNSQMHDAFEIHGDIYRKWVELGGLQWGLPSTDELTTSRGDGRFNFFNNGSASIHWTPRTGAHAVWGSILQKWAQLNWENGPLGYPVTDETTTPDGIGRFNHFENGGSIYWTPDTGANAVWGDIRKRWESLGWERSYLGYPTSDEVDFPEGGRANTFQNGGIYWWPDTGAIDLRDVVVHYTGLHCFGETDWDQSSDSDEPYVILSISTPERSATLLSRIYEDVDGGEARLDLIELYRGKPYGINLSVVLMENDFGDPNVYRADVEKVVNGVHAAGTVALGLIPVVGPIIAAVAGPGLGTLMPAIAGAINNLFDFGDDRIGGATVTLSAKQMVLLAARTANSTFKGIGFKAETPLITGDGASYKVYFGLVPA
;
A
#
# COMPACT_ATOMS: atom_id res chain seq x y z
N MET A 1 27.95 -34.97 -55.19
CA MET A 1 27.81 -35.46 -53.80
C MET A 1 29.01 -34.93 -53.01
N PRO A 2 28.82 -34.38 -51.79
CA PRO A 2 29.96 -33.97 -50.97
C PRO A 2 30.79 -35.20 -50.60
N ASP A 3 32.13 -35.05 -50.63
CA ASP A 3 33.08 -36.10 -50.25
C ASP A 3 32.82 -36.53 -48.79
N PRO A 4 32.44 -37.80 -48.54
CA PRO A 4 32.13 -38.30 -47.19
C PRO A 4 33.30 -38.12 -46.22
N ASN A 5 34.54 -38.20 -46.70
CA ASN A 5 35.73 -38.07 -45.85
C ASN A 5 35.95 -36.63 -45.39
N LYS A 6 35.62 -35.65 -46.23
CA LYS A 6 35.72 -34.22 -45.89
C LYS A 6 34.71 -33.82 -44.81
N VAL A 7 33.49 -34.35 -44.88
CA VAL A 7 32.46 -34.14 -43.86
C VAL A 7 32.85 -34.76 -42.52
N GLN A 8 33.51 -35.93 -42.53
CA GLN A 8 34.01 -36.59 -41.32
C GLN A 8 35.14 -35.78 -40.66
N ILE A 9 36.08 -35.26 -41.45
CA ILE A 9 37.22 -34.44 -40.99
C ILE A 9 36.72 -33.11 -40.40
N ASP A 10 35.79 -32.43 -41.05
CA ASP A 10 35.22 -31.16 -40.56
C ASP A 10 34.49 -31.33 -39.22
N LYS A 11 33.80 -32.47 -39.01
CA LYS A 11 33.16 -32.81 -37.73
C LYS A 11 34.20 -33.03 -36.62
N VAL A 12 35.29 -33.73 -36.94
CA VAL A 12 36.38 -33.99 -35.98
C VAL A 12 37.09 -32.68 -35.62
N GLN A 13 37.39 -31.81 -36.59
CA GLN A 13 38.04 -30.52 -36.34
C GLN A 13 37.16 -29.57 -35.51
N ARG A 14 35.84 -29.51 -35.76
CA ARG A 14 34.91 -28.76 -34.89
C ARG A 14 34.85 -29.32 -33.48
N SER A 15 34.90 -30.65 -33.32
CA SER A 15 34.94 -31.29 -32.01
C SER A 15 36.22 -30.95 -31.27
N ILE A 16 37.38 -30.97 -31.94
CA ILE A 16 38.69 -30.61 -31.37
C ILE A 16 38.72 -29.14 -30.97
N GLY A 17 38.30 -28.22 -31.85
CA GLY A 17 38.24 -26.79 -31.52
C GLY A 17 37.30 -26.48 -30.35
N ARG A 18 36.21 -27.24 -30.19
CA ARG A 18 35.33 -27.15 -29.02
C ARG A 18 36.00 -27.68 -27.75
N VAL A 19 36.81 -28.74 -27.85
CA VAL A 19 37.59 -29.28 -26.72
C VAL A 19 38.69 -28.31 -26.28
N ASP A 20 39.43 -27.71 -27.22
CA ASP A 20 40.48 -26.73 -26.91
C ASP A 20 39.92 -25.46 -26.26
N SER A 21 38.76 -24.98 -26.75
CA SER A 21 38.02 -23.88 -26.12
C SER A 21 37.59 -24.22 -24.69
N VAL A 22 37.08 -25.44 -24.46
CA VAL A 22 36.68 -25.91 -23.12
C VAL A 22 37.88 -26.05 -22.18
N ILE A 23 39.01 -26.58 -22.65
CA ILE A 23 40.24 -26.71 -21.88
C ILE A 23 40.80 -25.32 -21.52
N GLY A 24 40.76 -24.36 -22.44
CA GLY A 24 41.18 -22.98 -22.19
C GLY A 24 40.36 -22.30 -21.09
N VAL A 25 39.03 -22.46 -21.11
CA VAL A 25 38.14 -21.91 -20.07
C VAL A 25 38.38 -22.59 -18.71
N ILE A 26 38.61 -23.90 -18.68
CA ILE A 26 38.89 -24.64 -17.43
C ILE A 26 40.19 -24.13 -16.79
N ARG A 27 41.27 -23.99 -17.57
CA ARG A 27 42.54 -23.46 -17.04
C ARG A 27 42.40 -22.02 -16.53
N PHE A 28 41.56 -21.21 -17.18
CA PHE A 28 41.32 -19.84 -16.75
C PHE A 28 40.62 -19.78 -15.39
N ALA A 29 39.57 -20.57 -15.19
CA ALA A 29 38.83 -20.62 -13.93
C ALA A 29 39.73 -21.08 -12.77
N GLU A 30 40.50 -22.15 -12.98
CA GLU A 30 41.45 -22.63 -11.96
C GLU A 30 42.52 -21.59 -11.63
N PHE A 31 43.05 -20.89 -12.63
CA PHE A 31 44.01 -19.81 -12.42
C PHE A 31 43.41 -18.65 -11.63
N ALA A 32 42.17 -18.24 -11.93
CA ALA A 32 41.49 -17.18 -11.20
C ALA A 32 41.27 -17.55 -9.72
N ILE A 33 40.84 -18.78 -9.45
CA ILE A 33 40.63 -19.30 -8.10
C ILE A 33 41.97 -19.37 -7.34
N GLN A 34 43.01 -19.93 -7.95
CA GLN A 34 44.35 -20.02 -7.35
C GLN A 34 44.89 -18.62 -7.01
N ARG A 35 44.78 -17.66 -7.94
CA ARG A 35 45.21 -16.28 -7.72
C ARG A 35 44.48 -15.64 -6.53
N LYS A 36 43.17 -15.86 -6.39
CA LYS A 36 42.38 -15.37 -5.26
C LYS A 36 42.80 -16.01 -3.95
N TYR A 37 42.99 -17.33 -3.95
CA TYR A 37 43.47 -18.09 -2.79
C TYR A 37 44.82 -17.55 -2.29
N ASP A 38 45.78 -17.36 -3.19
CA ASP A 38 47.10 -16.83 -2.82
C ASP A 38 47.03 -15.39 -2.32
N ALA A 39 46.20 -14.54 -2.95
CA ALA A 39 46.03 -13.14 -2.57
C ALA A 39 45.45 -12.96 -1.15
N LEU A 40 44.64 -13.91 -0.68
CA LEU A 40 44.01 -13.89 0.64
C LEU A 40 44.83 -14.64 1.71
N GLY A 41 46.06 -15.07 1.39
CA GLY A 41 46.93 -15.75 2.36
C GLY A 41 46.71 -17.27 2.44
N GLY A 42 45.96 -17.84 1.50
CA GLY A 42 45.77 -19.27 1.34
C GLY A 42 45.19 -19.97 2.56
N ALA A 43 45.83 -21.07 2.99
CA ALA A 43 45.36 -21.91 4.08
C ALA A 43 45.25 -21.17 5.43
N ALA A 44 45.99 -20.08 5.62
CA ALA A 44 45.88 -19.28 6.85
C ALA A 44 44.52 -18.59 6.99
N PHE A 45 43.87 -18.25 5.87
CA PHE A 45 42.57 -17.60 5.85
C PHE A 45 41.44 -18.62 5.71
N PHE A 46 41.55 -19.53 4.74
CA PHE A 46 40.46 -20.46 4.40
C PHE A 46 40.49 -21.78 5.19
N GLY A 47 41.62 -22.11 5.82
CA GLY A 47 41.89 -23.44 6.34
C GLY A 47 42.23 -24.45 5.24
N ASP A 48 42.25 -25.73 5.62
CA ASP A 48 42.57 -26.83 4.70
C ASP A 48 41.55 -26.94 3.57
N ILE A 49 42.04 -27.36 2.39
CA ILE A 49 41.18 -27.67 1.23
C ILE A 49 40.42 -28.96 1.53
N GLU A 50 39.10 -28.89 1.54
CA GLU A 50 38.24 -30.05 1.78
C GLU A 50 37.82 -30.72 0.48
N ARG A 51 37.52 -29.92 -0.55
CA ARG A 51 37.01 -30.42 -1.83
C ARG A 51 37.31 -29.44 -2.96
N LYS A 52 37.63 -29.96 -4.14
CA LYS A 52 37.70 -29.17 -5.38
C LYS A 52 36.69 -29.73 -6.38
N GLU A 53 35.85 -28.86 -6.90
CA GLU A 53 34.94 -29.14 -8.00
C GLU A 53 35.26 -28.20 -9.16
N ARG A 54 34.68 -28.48 -10.33
CA ARG A 54 34.90 -27.66 -11.52
C ARG A 54 34.40 -26.22 -11.25
N GLY A 55 35.33 -25.29 -11.09
CA GLY A 55 35.02 -23.88 -10.86
C GLY A 55 34.73 -23.50 -9.40
N ALA A 56 34.95 -24.39 -8.43
CA ALA A 56 34.80 -24.06 -7.00
C ALA A 56 35.77 -24.84 -6.13
N TRP A 57 36.49 -24.15 -5.24
CA TRP A 57 37.35 -24.77 -4.22
C TRP A 57 36.71 -24.54 -2.85
N TYR A 58 36.43 -25.63 -2.15
CA TYR A 58 35.85 -25.64 -0.81
C TYR A 58 36.95 -25.86 0.22
N PHE A 59 36.87 -25.08 1.28
CA PHE A 59 37.81 -25.07 2.38
C PHE A 59 37.05 -25.18 3.70
N LYS A 60 37.78 -25.47 4.77
CA LYS A 60 37.21 -25.60 6.12
C LYS A 60 36.39 -24.38 6.56
N PHE A 61 36.80 -23.17 6.18
CA PHE A 61 36.16 -21.92 6.61
C PHE A 61 35.54 -21.11 5.47
N GLY A 62 35.53 -21.61 4.24
CA GLY A 62 35.01 -20.86 3.10
C GLY A 62 35.03 -21.60 1.78
N CYS A 63 34.72 -20.87 0.71
CA CYS A 63 34.73 -21.35 -0.66
C CYS A 63 35.19 -20.22 -1.59
N ILE A 64 35.94 -20.55 -2.64
CA ILE A 64 36.19 -19.63 -3.75
C ILE A 64 35.54 -20.22 -5.00
N CYS A 65 34.61 -19.47 -5.59
CA CYS A 65 33.88 -19.89 -6.79
C CYS A 65 34.24 -19.00 -7.97
N TYR A 66 34.46 -19.59 -9.15
CA TYR A 66 34.59 -18.85 -10.40
C TYR A 66 33.21 -18.58 -10.99
N ASN A 67 32.86 -17.30 -11.16
CA ASN A 67 31.66 -16.87 -11.85
C ASN A 67 32.00 -16.54 -13.30
N SER A 68 31.59 -17.42 -14.22
CA SER A 68 31.88 -17.27 -15.65
C SER A 68 31.21 -16.06 -16.31
N GLN A 69 30.11 -15.56 -15.75
CA GLN A 69 29.41 -14.39 -16.30
C GLN A 69 30.15 -13.10 -15.97
N MET A 70 30.84 -13.07 -14.83
CA MET A 70 31.66 -11.93 -14.40
C MET A 70 33.14 -12.09 -14.78
N HIS A 71 33.52 -13.24 -15.31
CA HIS A 71 34.90 -13.61 -15.62
C HIS A 71 35.87 -13.50 -14.43
N ASP A 72 35.39 -13.69 -13.20
CA ASP A 72 36.21 -13.56 -11.98
C ASP A 72 35.88 -14.63 -10.93
N ALA A 73 36.79 -14.79 -9.96
CA ALA A 73 36.61 -15.66 -8.81
C ALA A 73 36.25 -14.84 -7.56
N PHE A 74 35.25 -15.32 -6.81
CA PHE A 74 34.74 -14.67 -5.62
C PHE A 74 34.81 -15.60 -4.42
N GLU A 75 35.23 -15.05 -3.29
CA GLU A 75 35.28 -15.76 -2.02
C GLU A 75 33.97 -15.60 -1.23
N ILE A 76 33.62 -16.63 -0.48
CA ILE A 76 32.63 -16.60 0.59
C ILE A 76 33.24 -17.33 1.79
N HIS A 77 33.13 -16.79 3.00
CA HIS A 77 33.65 -17.45 4.20
C HIS A 77 32.73 -17.32 5.41
N GLY A 78 33.14 -17.91 6.53
CA GLY A 78 32.49 -17.74 7.82
C GLY A 78 31.02 -18.18 7.84
N ASP A 79 30.17 -17.37 8.46
CA ASP A 79 28.73 -17.64 8.61
C ASP A 79 27.96 -17.51 7.29
N ILE A 80 28.40 -16.62 6.39
CA ILE A 80 27.79 -16.47 5.06
C ILE A 80 28.02 -17.75 4.24
N TYR A 81 29.25 -18.29 4.27
CA TYR A 81 29.55 -19.58 3.63
C TYR A 81 28.70 -20.70 4.18
N ARG A 82 28.56 -20.80 5.50
CA ARG A 82 27.72 -21.83 6.14
C ARG A 82 26.26 -21.72 5.70
N LYS A 83 25.69 -20.51 5.68
CA LYS A 83 24.33 -20.27 5.17
C LYS A 83 24.20 -20.63 3.69
N TRP A 84 25.15 -20.24 2.86
CA TRP A 84 25.14 -20.58 1.44
C TRP A 84 25.15 -22.09 1.20
N VAL A 85 25.93 -22.85 1.98
CA VAL A 85 25.93 -24.32 1.93
C VAL A 85 24.57 -24.89 2.36
N GLU A 86 23.96 -24.37 3.43
CA GLU A 86 22.62 -24.78 3.89
C GLU A 86 21.54 -24.58 2.83
N LEU A 87 21.65 -23.52 2.02
CA LEU A 87 20.71 -23.22 0.94
C LEU A 87 20.88 -24.11 -0.29
N GLY A 88 21.96 -24.92 -0.36
CA GLY A 88 22.26 -25.83 -1.47
C GLY A 88 23.54 -25.48 -2.25
N GLY A 89 24.34 -24.53 -1.77
CA GLY A 89 25.62 -24.16 -2.36
C GLY A 89 25.48 -23.72 -3.83
N LEU A 90 26.29 -24.31 -4.71
CA LEU A 90 26.28 -24.02 -6.15
C LEU A 90 24.91 -24.25 -6.82
N GLN A 91 24.04 -25.10 -6.26
CA GLN A 91 22.69 -25.29 -6.79
C GLN A 91 21.76 -24.10 -6.48
N TRP A 92 21.99 -23.41 -5.37
CA TRP A 92 21.24 -22.21 -5.01
C TRP A 92 21.76 -20.97 -5.74
N GLY A 93 23.08 -20.85 -5.86
CA GLY A 93 23.65 -19.73 -6.60
C GLY A 93 25.16 -19.58 -6.53
N LEU A 94 25.70 -18.79 -7.46
CA LEU A 94 27.11 -18.41 -7.49
C LEU A 94 27.33 -17.03 -6.87
N PRO A 95 28.41 -16.82 -6.10
CA PRO A 95 28.77 -15.50 -5.63
C PRO A 95 29.11 -14.56 -6.80
N SER A 96 28.86 -13.28 -6.57
CA SER A 96 29.09 -12.17 -7.51
C SER A 96 29.93 -11.06 -6.90
N THR A 97 30.24 -11.17 -5.60
CA THR A 97 31.20 -10.34 -4.88
C THR A 97 31.99 -11.23 -3.92
N ASP A 98 33.20 -10.78 -3.57
CA ASP A 98 33.85 -11.20 -2.31
C ASP A 98 32.98 -10.74 -1.11
N GLU A 99 33.30 -11.16 0.11
CA GLU A 99 32.60 -10.69 1.30
C GLU A 99 32.89 -9.20 1.54
N LEU A 100 31.83 -8.39 1.59
CA LEU A 100 31.91 -6.94 1.76
C LEU A 100 31.41 -6.54 3.15
N THR A 101 31.93 -5.43 3.66
CA THR A 101 31.36 -4.79 4.85
C THR A 101 30.11 -4.01 4.47
N THR A 102 29.05 -4.18 5.25
CA THR A 102 27.81 -3.42 5.08
C THR A 102 28.06 -1.94 5.33
N SER A 103 27.23 -1.07 4.76
CA SER A 103 27.46 0.37 4.85
C SER A 103 27.28 0.91 6.27
N ARG A 104 26.44 0.25 7.08
CA ARG A 104 26.29 0.50 8.53
C ARG A 104 27.53 0.09 9.35
N GLY A 105 28.42 -0.72 8.79
CA GLY A 105 29.72 -1.10 9.37
C GLY A 105 29.68 -2.25 10.39
N ASP A 106 28.49 -2.70 10.79
CA ASP A 106 28.25 -3.74 11.81
C ASP A 106 27.94 -5.12 11.23
N GLY A 107 27.96 -5.26 9.91
CA GLY A 107 27.64 -6.50 9.20
C GLY A 107 28.56 -6.82 8.04
N ARG A 108 28.32 -7.99 7.46
CA ARG A 108 28.99 -8.52 6.27
C ARG A 108 27.96 -9.01 5.28
N PHE A 109 28.28 -8.99 3.98
CA PHE A 109 27.41 -9.56 2.97
C PHE A 109 28.16 -10.00 1.72
N ASN A 110 27.55 -10.94 0.99
CA ASN A 110 27.90 -11.26 -0.39
C ASN A 110 26.67 -11.11 -1.27
N PHE A 111 26.86 -10.62 -2.50
CA PHE A 111 25.87 -10.79 -3.56
C PHE A 111 26.07 -12.11 -4.29
N PHE A 112 24.96 -12.68 -4.75
CA PHE A 112 24.86 -13.93 -5.47
C PHE A 112 24.00 -13.74 -6.72
N ASN A 113 24.11 -14.67 -7.67
CA ASN A 113 23.26 -14.74 -8.86
C ASN A 113 23.24 -13.40 -9.63
N ASN A 114 24.42 -12.80 -9.80
CA ASN A 114 24.64 -11.50 -10.43
C ASN A 114 23.83 -10.37 -9.78
N GLY A 115 23.73 -10.38 -8.46
CA GLY A 115 23.05 -9.35 -7.67
C GLY A 115 21.54 -9.58 -7.48
N SER A 116 21.00 -10.72 -7.92
CA SER A 116 19.58 -11.07 -7.69
C SER A 116 19.31 -11.77 -6.35
N ALA A 117 20.38 -12.11 -5.61
CA ALA A 117 20.31 -12.63 -4.26
C ALA A 117 21.44 -12.03 -3.41
N SER A 118 21.23 -11.90 -2.10
CA SER A 118 22.30 -11.60 -1.15
C SER A 118 22.14 -12.42 0.12
N ILE A 119 23.26 -12.64 0.80
CA ILE A 119 23.27 -13.18 2.16
C ILE A 119 23.95 -12.13 3.03
N HIS A 120 23.24 -11.66 4.06
CA HIS A 120 23.74 -10.68 5.02
C HIS A 120 23.94 -11.35 6.38
N TRP A 121 25.03 -11.02 7.05
CA TRP A 121 25.35 -11.50 8.38
C TRP A 121 25.63 -10.33 9.32
N THR A 122 25.13 -10.45 10.55
CA THR A 122 25.59 -9.66 11.69
C THR A 122 25.75 -10.56 12.91
N PRO A 123 26.54 -10.15 13.93
CA PRO A 123 26.61 -10.89 15.19
C PRO A 123 25.25 -11.03 15.91
N ARG A 124 24.30 -10.12 15.65
CA ARG A 124 22.98 -10.08 16.30
C ARG A 124 21.93 -10.91 15.59
N THR A 125 21.95 -10.92 14.26
CA THR A 125 20.92 -11.57 13.44
C THR A 125 21.35 -12.93 12.91
N GLY A 126 22.65 -13.20 12.81
CA GLY A 126 23.15 -14.34 12.03
C GLY A 126 23.04 -14.07 10.52
N ALA A 127 23.38 -15.10 9.73
CA ALA A 127 23.40 -15.02 8.27
C ALA A 127 22.03 -15.35 7.69
N HIS A 128 21.48 -14.47 6.87
CA HIS A 128 20.17 -14.63 6.24
C HIS A 128 20.16 -14.23 4.78
N ALA A 129 19.45 -15.02 3.99
CA ALA A 129 19.32 -14.83 2.55
C ALA A 129 18.06 -14.06 2.17
N VAL A 130 18.22 -13.10 1.26
CA VAL A 130 17.15 -12.30 0.67
C VAL A 130 17.35 -12.29 -0.84
N TRP A 131 16.31 -12.53 -1.64
CA TRP A 131 16.45 -12.58 -3.09
C TRP A 131 15.25 -12.05 -3.86
N GLY A 132 15.37 -12.02 -5.19
CA GLY A 132 14.29 -11.68 -6.10
C GLY A 132 13.63 -10.33 -5.80
N SER A 133 12.30 -10.30 -5.84
CA SER A 133 11.52 -9.07 -5.62
C SER A 133 11.61 -8.55 -4.19
N ILE A 134 11.85 -9.43 -3.20
CA ILE A 134 12.00 -9.00 -1.80
C ILE A 134 13.31 -8.24 -1.60
N LEU A 135 14.40 -8.75 -2.18
CA LEU A 135 15.69 -8.06 -2.21
C LEU A 135 15.57 -6.68 -2.88
N GLN A 136 14.90 -6.61 -4.02
CA GLN A 136 14.67 -5.36 -4.74
C GLN A 136 13.87 -4.35 -3.90
N LYS A 137 12.83 -4.81 -3.19
CA LYS A 137 12.05 -3.94 -2.29
C LYS A 137 12.90 -3.46 -1.11
N TRP A 138 13.66 -4.35 -0.48
CA TRP A 138 14.55 -3.97 0.61
C TRP A 138 15.62 -2.94 0.17
N ALA A 139 16.15 -3.10 -1.04
CA ALA A 139 17.05 -2.14 -1.66
C ALA A 139 16.42 -0.75 -1.85
N GLN A 140 15.18 -0.70 -2.33
CA GLN A 140 14.40 0.56 -2.47
C GLN A 140 14.21 1.26 -1.12
N LEU A 141 14.15 0.50 -0.04
CA LEU A 141 14.02 0.99 1.33
C LEU A 141 15.38 1.31 1.98
N ASN A 142 16.45 1.48 1.20
CA ASN A 142 17.80 1.79 1.68
C ASN A 142 18.43 0.68 2.56
N TRP A 143 18.11 -0.58 2.26
CA TRP A 143 18.79 -1.75 2.84
C TRP A 143 18.78 -1.76 4.38
N GLU A 144 19.91 -2.11 5.01
CA GLU A 144 20.08 -2.14 6.46
C GLU A 144 20.04 -0.76 7.13
N ASN A 145 20.21 0.32 6.36
CA ASN A 145 20.06 1.70 6.85
C ASN A 145 18.60 2.17 6.80
N GLY A 146 17.73 1.37 6.17
CA GLY A 146 16.31 1.60 6.06
C GLY A 146 15.53 1.38 7.34
N PRO A 147 14.20 1.57 7.27
CA PRO A 147 13.32 1.34 8.42
C PRO A 147 13.34 -0.12 8.89
N LEU A 148 13.64 -1.08 8.00
CA LEU A 148 13.57 -2.51 8.30
C LEU A 148 14.81 -3.06 9.02
N GLY A 149 15.99 -2.50 8.75
CA GLY A 149 17.27 -3.05 9.23
C GLY A 149 17.68 -4.33 8.49
N TYR A 150 18.45 -5.19 9.16
CA TYR A 150 18.89 -6.48 8.63
C TYR A 150 17.79 -7.55 8.61
N PRO A 151 17.85 -8.51 7.67
CA PRO A 151 17.00 -9.70 7.69
C PRO A 151 17.26 -10.57 8.93
N VAL A 152 16.21 -11.17 9.48
CA VAL A 152 16.24 -12.13 10.60
C VAL A 152 15.66 -13.50 10.23
N THR A 153 15.27 -13.66 8.97
CA THR A 153 14.87 -14.95 8.39
C THR A 153 15.44 -15.07 6.99
N ASP A 154 15.60 -16.30 6.52
CA ASP A 154 15.75 -16.58 5.08
C ASP A 154 14.41 -16.33 4.37
N GLU A 155 14.46 -16.10 3.05
CA GLU A 155 13.24 -15.93 2.26
C GLU A 155 12.47 -17.27 2.17
N THR A 156 11.35 -17.34 2.87
CA THR A 156 10.60 -18.58 3.05
C THR A 156 9.20 -18.46 2.44
N THR A 157 8.64 -19.56 1.95
CA THR A 157 7.25 -19.61 1.50
C THR A 157 6.31 -19.33 2.67
N THR A 158 5.25 -18.55 2.43
CA THR A 158 4.24 -18.28 3.46
C THR A 158 3.49 -19.56 3.84
N PRO A 159 2.97 -19.66 5.07
CA PRO A 159 2.22 -20.82 5.54
C PRO A 159 1.05 -21.27 4.66
N ASP A 160 0.41 -20.38 3.90
CA ASP A 160 -0.67 -20.71 2.96
C ASP A 160 -0.18 -21.25 1.59
N GLY A 161 1.12 -21.21 1.33
CA GLY A 161 1.75 -21.71 0.11
C GLY A 161 1.72 -20.76 -1.09
N ILE A 162 1.21 -19.53 -0.95
CA ILE A 162 1.01 -18.60 -2.08
C ILE A 162 2.20 -17.66 -2.24
N GLY A 163 2.61 -17.01 -1.15
CA GLY A 163 3.61 -15.95 -1.15
C GLY A 163 4.97 -16.38 -0.62
N ARG A 164 5.88 -15.41 -0.55
CA ARG A 164 7.20 -15.52 0.08
C ARG A 164 7.43 -14.31 0.98
N PHE A 165 8.27 -14.45 2.00
CA PHE A 165 8.53 -13.34 2.91
C PHE A 165 9.92 -13.40 3.56
N ASN A 166 10.38 -12.24 4.00
CA ASN A 166 11.44 -12.09 5.01
C ASN A 166 10.93 -11.23 6.17
N HIS A 167 11.36 -11.57 7.39
CA HIS A 167 11.28 -10.67 8.54
C HIS A 167 12.60 -9.92 8.72
N PHE A 168 12.53 -8.73 9.31
CA PHE A 168 13.66 -7.84 9.54
C PHE A 168 13.70 -7.34 10.99
N GLU A 169 14.90 -7.03 11.46
CA GLU A 169 15.21 -6.82 12.88
C GLU A 169 14.48 -5.65 13.55
N ASN A 170 14.09 -4.61 12.80
CA ASN A 170 13.42 -3.43 13.36
C ASN A 170 11.89 -3.61 13.45
N GLY A 171 11.41 -4.85 13.53
CA GLY A 171 9.98 -5.14 13.50
C GLY A 171 9.38 -4.85 12.13
N GLY A 172 10.10 -5.23 11.07
CA GLY A 172 9.72 -5.06 9.68
C GLY A 172 9.50 -6.39 8.97
N SER A 173 8.72 -6.39 7.90
CA SER A 173 8.55 -7.56 7.03
C SER A 173 8.29 -7.13 5.60
N ILE A 174 8.79 -7.90 4.65
CA ILE A 174 8.43 -7.78 3.24
C ILE A 174 7.79 -9.08 2.82
N TYR A 175 6.59 -8.97 2.26
CA TYR A 175 5.83 -10.10 1.70
C TYR A 175 5.69 -9.90 0.20
N TRP A 176 5.82 -10.98 -0.56
CA TRP A 176 5.65 -11.02 -2.00
C TRP A 176 4.60 -12.07 -2.38
N THR A 177 3.74 -11.73 -3.33
CA THR A 177 2.91 -12.68 -4.07
C THR A 177 2.94 -12.35 -5.57
N PRO A 178 2.54 -13.28 -6.46
CA PRO A 178 2.37 -12.99 -7.88
C PRO A 178 1.40 -11.83 -8.16
N ASP A 179 0.37 -11.66 -7.33
CA ASP A 179 -0.70 -10.68 -7.56
C ASP A 179 -0.37 -9.30 -7.00
N THR A 180 0.33 -9.23 -5.86
CA THR A 180 0.58 -7.96 -5.13
C THR A 180 1.98 -7.41 -5.33
N GLY A 181 2.92 -8.21 -5.84
CA GLY A 181 4.34 -7.88 -5.77
C GLY A 181 4.85 -7.85 -4.33
N ALA A 182 6.07 -7.32 -4.14
CA ALA A 182 6.74 -7.24 -2.84
C ALA A 182 6.35 -5.94 -2.13
N ASN A 183 5.76 -6.03 -0.94
CA ASN A 183 5.31 -4.90 -0.13
C ASN A 183 5.83 -5.00 1.30
N ALA A 184 6.27 -3.87 1.84
CA ALA A 184 6.85 -3.76 3.17
C ALA A 184 5.82 -3.27 4.20
N VAL A 185 5.82 -3.90 5.37
CA VAL A 185 4.97 -3.58 6.52
C VAL A 185 5.85 -3.58 7.76
N TRP A 186 5.82 -2.52 8.57
CA TRP A 186 6.65 -2.43 9.77
C TRP A 186 5.92 -1.76 10.94
N GLY A 187 6.61 -1.65 12.08
CA GLY A 187 6.12 -0.93 13.25
C GLY A 187 4.79 -1.46 13.79
N ASP A 188 3.94 -0.54 14.25
CA ASP A 188 2.65 -0.89 14.87
C ASP A 188 1.62 -1.42 13.88
N ILE A 189 1.72 -1.02 12.60
CA ILE A 189 0.88 -1.59 11.54
C ILE A 189 1.18 -3.08 11.38
N ARG A 190 2.47 -3.46 11.29
CA ARG A 190 2.88 -4.87 11.25
C ARG A 190 2.45 -5.62 12.50
N LYS A 191 2.63 -5.05 13.70
CA LYS A 191 2.20 -5.69 14.96
C LYS A 191 0.69 -5.96 14.97
N ARG A 192 -0.11 -5.02 14.45
CA ARG A 192 -1.56 -5.22 14.34
C ARG A 192 -1.87 -6.35 13.36
N TRP A 193 -1.27 -6.36 12.19
CA TRP A 193 -1.45 -7.43 11.20
C TRP A 193 -1.02 -8.82 11.73
N GLU A 194 0.11 -8.87 12.44
CA GLU A 194 0.58 -10.06 13.17
C GLU A 194 -0.47 -10.57 14.16
N SER A 195 -1.05 -9.67 14.97
CA SER A 195 -2.10 -10.04 15.93
C SER A 195 -3.38 -10.59 15.30
N LEU A 196 -3.62 -10.27 14.02
CA LEU A 196 -4.75 -10.76 13.24
C LEU A 196 -4.46 -12.11 12.55
N GLY A 197 -3.22 -12.59 12.58
CA GLY A 197 -2.80 -13.83 11.93
C GLY A 197 -2.18 -13.66 10.55
N TRP A 198 -1.53 -12.53 10.27
CA TRP A 198 -0.72 -12.30 9.05
C TRP A 198 -1.53 -12.44 7.75
N GLU A 199 -0.94 -13.07 6.72
CA GLU A 199 -1.55 -13.29 5.42
C GLU A 199 -2.81 -14.17 5.48
N ARG A 200 -2.97 -14.94 6.56
CA ARG A 200 -4.16 -15.75 6.83
C ARG A 200 -5.28 -14.97 7.52
N SER A 201 -5.03 -13.73 7.94
CA SER A 201 -6.04 -12.85 8.50
C SER A 201 -7.11 -12.48 7.47
N TYR A 202 -8.21 -11.90 7.93
CA TYR A 202 -9.28 -11.43 7.05
C TYR A 202 -8.83 -10.33 6.07
N LEU A 203 -7.67 -9.70 6.31
CA LEU A 203 -7.08 -8.67 5.45
C LEU A 203 -6.31 -9.26 4.26
N GLY A 204 -5.72 -10.45 4.41
CA GLY A 204 -4.85 -11.05 3.40
C GLY A 204 -3.44 -10.43 3.35
N TYR A 205 -2.85 -10.44 2.16
CA TYR A 205 -1.52 -9.89 1.89
C TYR A 205 -1.50 -8.36 1.77
N PRO A 206 -0.38 -7.70 2.11
CA PRO A 206 -0.19 -6.28 1.83
C PRO A 206 -0.13 -6.01 0.32
N THR A 207 -0.83 -4.96 -0.10
CA THR A 207 -0.91 -4.46 -1.49
C THR A 207 -0.17 -3.15 -1.69
N SER A 208 0.37 -2.57 -0.62
CA SER A 208 1.23 -1.38 -0.67
C SER A 208 2.29 -1.40 0.41
N ASP A 209 3.36 -0.62 0.22
CA ASP A 209 4.20 -0.13 1.32
C ASP A 209 3.41 0.83 2.24
N GLU A 210 4.02 1.28 3.35
CA GLU A 210 3.40 2.32 4.20
C GLU A 210 3.25 3.64 3.41
N VAL A 211 2.04 4.19 3.44
CA VAL A 211 1.70 5.49 2.85
C VAL A 211 1.42 6.49 3.97
N ASP A 212 2.05 7.66 3.92
CA ASP A 212 1.81 8.73 4.90
C ASP A 212 0.50 9.50 4.63
N PHE A 213 -0.15 9.94 5.71
CA PHE A 213 -1.24 10.93 5.72
C PHE A 213 -0.72 12.33 6.08
N PRO A 214 -1.28 13.42 5.53
CA PRO A 214 -0.84 14.80 5.78
C PRO A 214 -1.05 15.21 7.24
N GLU A 215 -2.03 14.60 7.90
CA GLU A 215 -2.33 14.77 9.31
C GLU A 215 -1.43 13.90 10.24
N GLY A 216 -0.31 13.41 9.73
CA GLY A 216 0.73 12.72 10.50
C GLY A 216 0.47 11.24 10.81
N GLY A 217 -0.43 10.60 10.05
CA GLY A 217 -0.70 9.16 10.14
C GLY A 217 -0.01 8.36 9.05
N ARG A 218 -0.17 7.04 9.08
CA ARG A 218 0.29 6.11 8.05
C ARG A 218 -0.70 4.99 7.79
N ALA A 219 -0.62 4.34 6.64
CA ALA A 219 -1.38 3.12 6.38
C ALA A 219 -0.65 2.15 5.44
N ASN A 220 -0.94 0.85 5.63
CA ASN A 220 -0.78 -0.14 4.58
C ASN A 220 -2.15 -0.55 4.07
N THR A 221 -2.25 -0.74 2.76
CA THR A 221 -3.39 -1.44 2.15
C THR A 221 -3.12 -2.93 2.09
N PHE A 222 -4.19 -3.71 2.23
CA PHE A 222 -4.19 -5.17 2.13
C PHE A 222 -5.29 -5.60 1.14
N GLN A 223 -5.22 -6.83 0.65
CA GLN A 223 -6.17 -7.37 -0.34
C GLN A 223 -7.64 -7.10 0.01
N ASN A 224 -8.00 -7.20 1.29
CA ASN A 224 -9.38 -7.07 1.75
C ASN A 224 -9.57 -5.92 2.76
N GLY A 225 -8.65 -4.96 2.84
CA GLY A 225 -8.75 -3.88 3.82
C GLY A 225 -7.54 -2.98 3.95
N GLY A 226 -7.42 -2.31 5.08
CA GLY A 226 -6.30 -1.46 5.42
C GLY A 226 -6.06 -1.45 6.92
N ILE A 227 -4.83 -1.13 7.32
CA ILE A 227 -4.48 -0.81 8.69
C ILE A 227 -3.96 0.61 8.71
N TYR A 228 -4.56 1.44 9.54
CA TYR A 228 -4.34 2.87 9.65
C TYR A 228 -3.75 3.18 11.02
N TRP A 229 -2.70 3.99 11.08
CA TRP A 229 -2.00 4.30 12.30
C TRP A 229 -1.83 5.82 12.47
N TRP A 230 -2.04 6.30 13.70
CA TRP A 230 -1.59 7.61 14.14
C TRP A 230 -0.90 7.49 15.51
N PRO A 231 0.07 8.38 15.84
CA PRO A 231 0.80 8.33 17.10
C PRO A 231 -0.09 8.32 18.36
N ASP A 232 -1.24 8.99 18.30
CA ASP A 232 -2.15 9.17 19.43
C ASP A 232 -3.27 8.12 19.53
N THR A 233 -3.47 7.31 18.48
CA THR A 233 -4.57 6.32 18.43
C THR A 233 -4.09 4.89 18.20
N GLY A 234 -2.84 4.70 17.78
CA GLY A 234 -2.30 3.40 17.42
C GLY A 234 -2.85 2.88 16.09
N ALA A 235 -2.66 1.59 15.84
CA ALA A 235 -3.06 0.93 14.59
C ALA A 235 -4.51 0.39 14.67
N ILE A 236 -5.33 0.76 13.70
CA ILE A 236 -6.75 0.39 13.55
C ILE A 236 -6.93 -0.25 12.18
N ASP A 237 -7.47 -1.48 12.17
CA ASP A 237 -7.78 -2.27 10.98
C ASP A 237 -9.25 -2.11 10.57
N LEU A 238 -9.48 -1.89 9.28
CA LEU A 238 -10.82 -1.79 8.68
C LEU A 238 -10.80 -2.45 7.30
N ARG A 239 -11.93 -3.05 6.87
CA ARG A 239 -12.09 -3.42 5.45
C ARG A 239 -12.27 -2.17 4.62
N ASP A 240 -13.47 -1.59 4.73
CA ASP A 240 -13.86 -0.30 4.20
C ASP A 240 -14.70 0.44 5.25
N VAL A 241 -15.04 1.69 4.96
CA VAL A 241 -15.97 2.50 5.73
C VAL A 241 -17.23 2.73 4.91
N VAL A 242 -18.39 2.58 5.56
CA VAL A 242 -19.68 2.97 5.01
C VAL A 242 -20.17 4.24 5.70
N VAL A 243 -20.56 5.24 4.91
CA VAL A 243 -21.18 6.48 5.39
C VAL A 243 -22.65 6.45 5.00
N HIS A 244 -23.53 6.62 5.98
CA HIS A 244 -24.96 6.71 5.77
C HIS A 244 -25.48 8.09 6.16
N TYR A 245 -26.44 8.62 5.40
CA TYR A 245 -27.40 9.57 5.95
C TYR A 245 -28.39 8.80 6.83
N THR A 246 -28.66 9.35 8.02
CA THR A 246 -29.42 8.67 9.08
C THR A 246 -30.72 9.37 9.47
N GLY A 247 -30.96 10.56 8.90
CA GLY A 247 -32.15 11.35 9.15
C GLY A 247 -31.88 12.83 9.36
N LEU A 248 -32.97 13.58 9.56
CA LEU A 248 -32.96 15.01 9.86
C LEU A 248 -33.82 15.33 11.09
N HIS A 249 -33.52 16.46 11.72
CA HIS A 249 -34.34 17.02 12.79
C HIS A 249 -34.68 18.48 12.47
N CYS A 250 -35.96 18.83 12.66
CA CYS A 250 -36.45 20.19 12.57
C CYS A 250 -36.38 20.85 13.96
N PHE A 251 -35.75 22.01 14.05
CA PHE A 251 -35.70 22.85 15.25
C PHE A 251 -36.75 23.97 15.22
N GLY A 252 -37.23 24.35 14.04
CA GLY A 252 -38.30 25.31 13.79
C GLY A 252 -38.64 25.31 12.31
N GLU A 253 -39.92 25.42 11.99
CA GLU A 253 -40.45 25.44 10.62
C GLU A 253 -40.40 26.83 9.99
N THR A 254 -40.77 26.92 8.71
CA THR A 254 -41.11 28.19 8.07
C THR A 254 -42.40 28.78 8.63
N ASP A 255 -42.52 30.12 8.62
CA ASP A 255 -43.66 30.84 9.19
C ASP A 255 -44.56 31.52 8.13
N TRP A 256 -44.38 31.21 6.84
CA TRP A 256 -44.94 31.97 5.71
C TRP A 256 -46.21 31.43 5.06
N ASP A 257 -46.71 30.28 5.50
CA ASP A 257 -47.93 29.67 4.97
C ASP A 257 -49.05 29.74 6.03
N GLN A 258 -50.12 30.50 5.78
CA GLN A 258 -51.23 30.67 6.73
C GLN A 258 -52.24 29.50 6.75
N SER A 259 -51.85 28.30 6.32
CA SER A 259 -52.78 27.16 6.24
C SER A 259 -52.20 25.76 6.52
N SER A 260 -50.88 25.62 6.57
CA SER A 260 -50.17 24.41 6.99
C SER A 260 -48.93 24.83 7.78
N ASP A 261 -48.90 24.59 9.09
CA ASP A 261 -47.76 24.89 9.98
C ASP A 261 -46.62 23.84 9.79
N SER A 262 -46.58 23.13 8.66
CA SER A 262 -45.81 21.88 8.53
C SER A 262 -45.00 21.89 7.24
N ASP A 263 -43.67 21.81 7.37
CA ASP A 263 -42.75 21.81 6.24
C ASP A 263 -42.75 20.44 5.52
N GLU A 264 -42.44 20.46 4.22
CA GLU A 264 -42.21 19.26 3.40
C GLU A 264 -40.72 19.10 2.98
N PRO A 265 -39.76 19.03 3.93
CA PRO A 265 -38.36 19.12 3.59
C PRO A 265 -37.87 17.88 2.85
N TYR A 266 -36.83 18.07 2.02
CA TYR A 266 -35.99 16.99 1.52
C TYR A 266 -34.53 17.42 1.43
N VAL A 267 -33.64 16.43 1.37
CA VAL A 267 -32.20 16.65 1.39
C VAL A 267 -31.57 16.17 0.10
N ILE A 268 -30.84 17.06 -0.57
CA ILE A 268 -29.89 16.70 -1.63
C ILE A 268 -28.53 16.47 -0.99
N LEU A 269 -28.05 15.24 -1.08
CA LEU A 269 -26.85 14.75 -0.41
C LEU A 269 -25.76 14.49 -1.46
N SER A 270 -24.70 15.27 -1.44
CA SER A 270 -23.57 15.10 -2.34
C SER A 270 -22.32 14.68 -1.61
N ILE A 271 -21.65 13.68 -2.14
CA ILE A 271 -20.36 13.22 -1.65
C ILE A 271 -19.28 13.56 -2.68
N SER A 272 -18.12 13.99 -2.19
CA SER A 272 -16.92 14.13 -3.00
C SER A 272 -15.72 13.55 -2.25
N THR A 273 -15.03 12.66 -2.93
CA THR A 273 -13.76 12.05 -2.52
C THR A 273 -12.74 12.29 -3.62
N PRO A 274 -11.45 12.00 -3.41
CA PRO A 274 -10.46 12.08 -4.48
C PRO A 274 -10.75 11.17 -5.68
N GLU A 275 -11.48 10.07 -5.48
CA GLU A 275 -11.68 9.03 -6.49
C GLU A 275 -13.07 9.05 -7.14
N ARG A 276 -14.07 9.61 -6.45
CA ARG A 276 -15.45 9.65 -6.91
C ARG A 276 -16.23 10.81 -6.30
N SER A 277 -17.27 11.21 -7.00
CA SER A 277 -18.38 11.98 -6.45
C SER A 277 -19.72 11.31 -6.77
N ALA A 278 -20.75 11.63 -6.00
CA ALA A 278 -22.11 11.16 -6.22
C ALA A 278 -23.11 12.12 -5.55
N THR A 279 -24.31 12.24 -6.13
CA THR A 279 -25.39 13.05 -5.59
C THR A 279 -26.67 12.21 -5.47
N LEU A 280 -27.17 12.11 -4.25
CA LEU A 280 -28.36 11.34 -3.88
C LEU A 280 -29.44 12.29 -3.35
N LEU A 281 -30.69 11.83 -3.41
CA LEU A 281 -31.85 12.52 -2.87
C LEU A 281 -32.40 11.69 -1.70
N SER A 282 -32.81 12.33 -0.61
CA SER A 282 -33.69 11.68 0.35
C SER A 282 -35.09 11.48 -0.23
N ARG A 283 -35.96 10.81 0.53
CA ARG A 283 -37.39 11.01 0.32
C ARG A 283 -37.79 12.44 0.70
N ILE A 284 -38.95 12.86 0.20
CA ILE A 284 -39.66 14.04 0.70
C ILE A 284 -40.33 13.63 2.00
N TYR A 285 -40.15 14.43 3.05
CA TYR A 285 -40.76 14.17 4.35
C TYR A 285 -41.97 15.06 4.49
N GLU A 286 -43.14 14.45 4.63
CA GLU A 286 -44.38 15.20 4.85
C GLU A 286 -44.52 15.60 6.32
N ASP A 287 -45.19 16.74 6.54
CA ASP A 287 -45.75 17.17 7.82
C ASP A 287 -44.67 17.33 8.92
N VAL A 288 -43.54 17.98 8.62
CA VAL A 288 -42.38 18.01 9.53
C VAL A 288 -42.46 19.16 10.54
N ASP A 289 -43.03 18.80 11.69
CA ASP A 289 -43.07 19.51 12.96
C ASP A 289 -41.71 19.96 13.53
N GLY A 290 -41.66 21.14 14.13
CA GLY A 290 -40.62 21.71 14.95
C GLY A 290 -40.45 20.88 16.21
N GLY A 291 -39.25 20.35 16.39
CA GLY A 291 -38.94 19.38 17.42
C GLY A 291 -39.20 17.93 17.00
N GLU A 292 -39.62 17.67 15.76
CA GLU A 292 -39.71 16.34 15.17
C GLU A 292 -38.44 15.89 14.45
N ALA A 293 -38.31 14.58 14.32
CA ALA A 293 -37.20 13.93 13.64
C ALA A 293 -37.74 12.96 12.59
N ARG A 294 -37.06 12.90 11.45
CA ARG A 294 -37.34 11.93 10.39
C ARG A 294 -36.11 11.04 10.22
N LEU A 295 -36.25 9.78 10.58
CA LEU A 295 -35.21 8.78 10.38
C LEU A 295 -35.21 8.33 8.93
N ASP A 296 -34.02 8.07 8.40
CA ASP A 296 -33.81 7.51 7.07
C ASP A 296 -32.50 6.74 7.04
N LEU A 297 -32.26 5.94 6.01
CA LEU A 297 -31.01 5.21 5.85
C LEU A 297 -30.61 5.14 4.38
N ILE A 298 -29.71 6.03 3.98
CA ILE A 298 -29.19 6.10 2.62
C ILE A 298 -27.68 5.92 2.66
N GLU A 299 -27.17 4.88 1.99
CA GLU A 299 -25.73 4.67 1.82
C GLU A 299 -25.18 5.72 0.86
N LEU A 300 -24.35 6.63 1.38
CA LEU A 300 -23.74 7.70 0.62
C LEU A 300 -22.37 7.30 0.06
N TYR A 301 -21.64 6.48 0.81
CA TYR A 301 -20.28 6.09 0.47
C TYR A 301 -19.94 4.72 1.04
N ARG A 302 -19.19 3.94 0.26
CA ARG A 302 -18.51 2.71 0.67
C ARG A 302 -17.14 2.67 0.03
N GLY A 303 -16.11 2.56 0.84
CA GLY A 303 -14.72 2.46 0.35
C GLY A 303 -13.69 2.84 1.40
N LYS A 304 -12.48 3.16 0.94
CA LYS A 304 -11.34 3.48 1.81
C LYS A 304 -11.53 4.83 2.53
N PRO A 305 -11.21 4.92 3.83
CA PRO A 305 -11.32 6.15 4.61
C PRO A 305 -10.19 7.13 4.31
N TYR A 306 -10.11 7.64 3.07
CA TYR A 306 -9.10 8.63 2.65
C TYR A 306 -9.57 10.09 2.79
N GLY A 307 -10.69 10.29 3.47
CA GLY A 307 -11.34 11.57 3.65
C GLY A 307 -12.50 11.77 2.69
N ILE A 308 -13.51 12.50 3.15
CA ILE A 308 -14.75 12.74 2.41
C ILE A 308 -15.29 14.13 2.70
N ASN A 309 -15.84 14.76 1.67
CA ASN A 309 -16.67 15.94 1.79
C ASN A 309 -18.13 15.54 1.58
N LEU A 310 -18.98 15.87 2.55
CA LEU A 310 -20.42 15.72 2.50
C LEU A 310 -21.03 17.11 2.35
N SER A 311 -21.62 17.38 1.20
CA SER A 311 -22.38 18.59 0.94
C SER A 311 -23.87 18.29 1.03
N VAL A 312 -24.57 19.12 1.78
CA VAL A 312 -25.98 18.98 2.10
C VAL A 312 -26.68 20.23 1.62
N VAL A 313 -27.70 20.07 0.78
CA VAL A 313 -28.64 21.14 0.47
C VAL A 313 -30.00 20.70 0.97
N LEU A 314 -30.59 21.52 1.83
CA LEU A 314 -31.91 21.31 2.36
C LEU A 314 -32.89 22.19 1.58
N MET A 315 -33.97 21.56 1.14
CA MET A 315 -34.95 22.13 0.23
C MET A 315 -36.35 21.92 0.80
N GLU A 316 -37.24 22.85 0.49
CA GLU A 316 -38.69 22.71 0.65
C GLU A 316 -39.30 22.21 -0.64
N ASN A 317 -40.48 21.60 -0.55
CA ASN A 317 -41.14 20.95 -1.66
C ASN A 317 -42.46 21.64 -2.02
N ASP A 318 -42.40 22.93 -2.35
CA ASP A 318 -43.62 23.70 -2.61
C ASP A 318 -43.94 23.80 -4.11
N PHE A 319 -42.96 24.21 -4.93
CA PHE A 319 -43.22 24.49 -6.36
C PHE A 319 -42.19 23.93 -7.36
N GLY A 320 -41.16 23.21 -6.94
CA GLY A 320 -40.11 22.66 -7.80
C GLY A 320 -40.05 21.13 -7.96
N ASP A 321 -39.26 20.63 -8.94
CA ASP A 321 -38.99 19.19 -9.12
C ASP A 321 -37.66 18.81 -8.43
N PRO A 322 -37.69 18.00 -7.36
CA PRO A 322 -36.49 17.56 -6.65
C PRO A 322 -35.43 16.93 -7.55
N ASN A 323 -35.82 16.28 -8.65
CA ASN A 323 -34.87 15.66 -9.58
C ASN A 323 -34.11 16.68 -10.41
N VAL A 324 -34.73 17.83 -10.74
CA VAL A 324 -34.08 18.91 -11.46
C VAL A 324 -33.02 19.55 -10.56
N TYR A 325 -33.37 19.88 -9.31
CA TYR A 325 -32.42 20.41 -8.34
C TYR A 325 -31.27 19.44 -8.05
N ARG A 326 -31.57 18.14 -7.90
CA ARG A 326 -30.55 17.09 -7.76
C ARG A 326 -29.56 17.12 -8.93
N ALA A 327 -30.06 17.21 -10.17
CA ALA A 327 -29.23 17.21 -11.36
C ALA A 327 -28.34 18.46 -11.46
N ASP A 328 -28.83 19.62 -11.03
CA ASP A 328 -28.05 20.85 -11.03
C ASP A 328 -26.96 20.85 -9.95
N VAL A 329 -27.27 20.35 -8.74
CA VAL A 329 -26.24 20.09 -7.71
C VAL A 329 -25.19 19.10 -8.21
N GLU A 330 -25.61 18.03 -8.87
CA GLU A 330 -24.72 16.99 -9.41
C GLU A 330 -23.74 17.58 -10.44
N LYS A 331 -24.19 18.48 -11.33
CA LYS A 331 -23.30 19.17 -12.29
C LYS A 331 -22.21 19.97 -11.59
N VAL A 332 -22.57 20.70 -10.53
CA VAL A 332 -21.62 21.51 -9.76
C VAL A 332 -20.61 20.63 -9.05
N VAL A 333 -21.07 19.60 -8.35
CA VAL A 333 -20.22 18.68 -7.60
C VAL A 333 -19.25 17.97 -8.54
N ASN A 334 -19.72 17.52 -9.71
CA ASN A 334 -18.87 16.92 -10.73
C ASN A 334 -17.82 17.90 -11.28
N GLY A 335 -18.20 19.16 -11.51
CA GLY A 335 -17.27 20.21 -11.94
C GLY A 335 -16.18 20.49 -10.91
N VAL A 336 -16.55 20.54 -9.63
CA VAL A 336 -15.60 20.75 -8.52
C VAL A 336 -14.70 19.53 -8.31
N HIS A 337 -15.26 18.32 -8.38
CA HIS A 337 -14.50 17.08 -8.32
C HIS A 337 -13.47 16.99 -9.46
N ALA A 338 -13.86 17.34 -10.69
CA ALA A 338 -12.95 17.39 -11.83
C ALA A 338 -11.82 18.43 -11.64
N ALA A 339 -12.14 19.64 -11.17
CA ALA A 339 -11.15 20.68 -10.90
C ALA A 339 -10.15 20.27 -9.79
N GLY A 340 -10.65 19.62 -8.73
CA GLY A 340 -9.81 19.06 -7.67
C GLY A 340 -8.87 17.95 -8.16
N THR A 341 -9.37 17.07 -9.04
CA THR A 341 -8.59 15.97 -9.64
C THR A 341 -7.43 16.49 -10.50
N VAL A 342 -7.65 17.57 -11.26
CA VAL A 342 -6.63 18.21 -12.11
C VAL A 342 -5.54 18.88 -11.27
N ALA A 343 -5.90 19.52 -10.16
CA ALA A 343 -4.93 20.13 -9.24
C ALA A 343 -4.03 19.10 -8.53
N LEU A 344 -4.40 17.81 -8.55
CA LEU A 344 -3.63 16.69 -8.00
C LEU A 344 -2.65 16.03 -9.00
N GLY A 345 -2.57 16.49 -10.26
CA GLY A 345 -1.54 16.04 -11.21
C GLY A 345 -1.72 14.61 -11.75
N LEU A 346 -2.94 14.07 -11.80
CA LEU A 346 -3.22 12.77 -12.44
C LEU A 346 -3.24 12.90 -13.97
N ILE A 347 -2.07 12.89 -14.60
CA ILE A 347 -1.93 12.66 -16.04
C ILE A 347 -2.16 11.16 -16.32
N PRO A 348 -3.03 10.76 -17.28
CA PRO A 348 -3.26 9.36 -17.59
C PRO A 348 -2.03 8.76 -18.30
N VAL A 349 -1.31 7.84 -17.65
CA VAL A 349 -0.28 7.01 -18.30
C VAL A 349 -0.81 5.59 -18.44
N VAL A 350 -0.88 5.15 -19.69
CA VAL A 350 -1.26 3.80 -20.12
C VAL A 350 -0.18 2.78 -19.68
N GLY A 351 -0.55 1.79 -18.87
CA GLY A 351 0.29 0.63 -18.50
C GLY A 351 0.18 0.23 -17.02
N PRO A 352 0.42 -1.03 -16.62
CA PRO A 352 -0.05 -1.63 -15.36
C PRO A 352 0.80 -1.25 -14.14
N ILE A 353 0.95 0.04 -13.87
CA ILE A 353 1.44 0.58 -12.60
C ILE A 353 0.33 1.51 -12.10
N ILE A 354 -0.65 0.96 -11.40
CA ILE A 354 -1.76 1.75 -10.84
C ILE A 354 -1.50 1.97 -9.35
N ALA A 355 -1.71 3.23 -8.95
CA ALA A 355 -1.70 3.77 -7.59
C ALA A 355 -0.32 4.06 -6.96
N ALA A 356 0.39 5.04 -7.51
CA ALA A 356 1.28 5.88 -6.73
C ALA A 356 1.15 7.32 -7.22
N VAL A 357 1.15 8.27 -6.27
CA VAL A 357 1.03 9.73 -6.47
C VAL A 357 -0.42 10.25 -6.58
N ALA A 358 -1.26 9.81 -5.64
CA ALA A 358 -2.05 10.77 -4.86
C ALA A 358 -1.78 10.46 -3.39
N GLY A 359 -0.53 10.68 -2.97
CA GLY A 359 -0.27 10.89 -1.56
C GLY A 359 -1.20 12.03 -1.08
N PRO A 360 -1.69 12.00 0.16
CA PRO A 360 -2.71 12.92 0.64
C PRO A 360 -2.18 14.36 0.84
N GLY A 361 -1.80 15.04 -0.23
CA GLY A 361 -1.68 16.50 -0.30
C GLY A 361 -3.04 17.21 -0.35
N LEU A 362 -4.06 16.63 0.29
CA LEU A 362 -5.46 17.08 0.21
C LEU A 362 -5.79 18.17 1.25
N GLY A 363 -4.94 18.37 2.27
CA GLY A 363 -5.20 19.36 3.32
C GLY A 363 -5.29 20.82 2.84
N THR A 364 -4.77 21.13 1.64
CA THR A 364 -4.66 22.52 1.14
C THR A 364 -5.70 22.91 0.09
N LEU A 365 -6.41 21.96 -0.53
CA LEU A 365 -7.44 22.21 -1.55
C LEU A 365 -8.88 22.06 -1.04
N MET A 366 -9.07 21.31 0.06
CA MET A 366 -10.40 20.96 0.58
C MET A 366 -11.28 22.15 1.02
N PRO A 367 -10.75 23.27 1.57
CA PRO A 367 -11.59 24.43 1.93
C PRO A 367 -12.20 25.15 0.71
N ALA A 368 -11.57 25.09 -0.47
CA ALA A 368 -12.04 25.77 -1.67
C ALA A 368 -13.29 25.12 -2.29
N ILE A 369 -13.44 23.80 -2.12
CA ILE A 369 -14.59 23.01 -2.60
C ILE A 369 -15.87 23.39 -1.84
N ALA A 370 -15.78 23.50 -0.51
CA ALA A 370 -16.93 23.87 0.33
C ALA A 370 -17.46 25.28 0.04
N GLY A 371 -16.56 26.24 -0.24
CA GLY A 371 -16.93 27.62 -0.57
C GLY A 371 -17.58 27.78 -1.95
N ALA A 372 -17.23 26.94 -2.92
CA ALA A 372 -17.82 26.96 -4.25
C ALA A 372 -19.27 26.43 -4.26
N ILE A 373 -19.60 25.48 -3.38
CA ILE A 373 -20.94 24.89 -3.29
C ILE A 373 -21.93 25.86 -2.62
N ASN A 374 -21.52 26.60 -1.58
CA ASN A 374 -22.45 27.49 -0.87
C ASN A 374 -22.85 28.76 -1.66
N ASN A 375 -21.99 29.24 -2.57
CA ASN A 375 -22.15 30.53 -3.27
C ASN A 375 -22.73 30.43 -4.70
N LEU A 376 -23.05 29.22 -5.20
CA LEU A 376 -23.36 29.01 -6.62
C LEU A 376 -24.85 28.79 -6.93
N PHE A 377 -25.75 28.90 -5.94
CA PHE A 377 -27.14 28.49 -6.11
C PHE A 377 -28.14 29.62 -5.81
N ASP A 378 -28.91 29.99 -6.83
CA ASP A 378 -30.14 30.77 -6.77
C ASP A 378 -31.30 29.83 -7.18
N PHE A 379 -31.71 28.94 -6.27
CA PHE A 379 -32.71 27.89 -6.54
C PHE A 379 -34.16 28.40 -6.42
N GLY A 380 -34.37 29.71 -6.32
CA GLY A 380 -35.66 30.29 -5.92
C GLY A 380 -35.85 30.25 -4.41
N ASP A 381 -37.11 30.33 -3.99
CA ASP A 381 -37.61 30.30 -2.61
C ASP A 381 -37.57 28.92 -1.96
N ASP A 382 -37.59 27.82 -2.73
CA ASP A 382 -37.59 26.45 -2.20
C ASP A 382 -36.29 26.04 -1.43
N ARG A 383 -35.29 26.91 -1.26
CA ARG A 383 -34.01 26.55 -0.62
C ARG A 383 -33.93 27.06 0.82
N ILE A 384 -34.15 26.16 1.78
CA ILE A 384 -33.88 26.44 3.21
C ILE A 384 -32.39 26.76 3.44
N GLY A 385 -31.46 25.97 2.89
CA GLY A 385 -30.05 26.25 3.10
C GLY A 385 -29.11 25.13 2.73
N GLY A 386 -27.84 25.28 3.09
CA GLY A 386 -26.84 24.25 2.84
C GLY A 386 -25.74 24.22 3.87
N ALA A 387 -25.13 23.04 4.02
CA ALA A 387 -24.00 22.82 4.89
C ALA A 387 -22.99 21.88 4.24
N THR A 388 -21.76 21.97 4.72
CA THR A 388 -20.69 21.04 4.34
C THR A 388 -20.09 20.42 5.59
N VAL A 389 -19.96 19.10 5.59
CA VAL A 389 -19.23 18.34 6.62
C VAL A 389 -18.03 17.69 5.94
N THR A 390 -16.83 18.09 6.35
CA THR A 390 -15.59 17.45 5.88
C THR A 390 -15.08 16.53 6.97
N LEU A 391 -14.85 15.26 6.62
CA LEU A 391 -14.23 14.28 7.51
C LEU A 391 -12.84 13.93 6.94
N SER A 392 -11.80 14.11 7.75
CA SER A 392 -10.46 13.64 7.41
C SER A 392 -10.38 12.10 7.42
N ALA A 393 -9.30 11.54 6.88
CA ALA A 393 -9.05 10.11 6.91
C ALA A 393 -9.10 9.56 8.35
N LYS A 394 -8.40 10.22 9.27
CA LYS A 394 -8.42 9.92 10.71
C LYS A 394 -9.82 9.96 11.29
N GLN A 395 -10.59 11.00 10.99
CA GLN A 395 -11.96 11.10 11.50
C GLN A 395 -12.84 9.96 10.97
N MET A 396 -12.75 9.62 9.68
CA MET A 396 -13.49 8.49 9.12
C MET A 396 -13.12 7.17 9.82
N VAL A 397 -11.82 6.88 10.00
CA VAL A 397 -11.34 5.68 10.71
C VAL A 397 -11.86 5.65 12.14
N LEU A 398 -11.67 6.72 12.91
CA LEU A 398 -12.06 6.77 14.31
C LEU A 398 -13.57 6.71 14.50
N LEU A 399 -14.35 7.39 13.66
CA LEU A 399 -15.80 7.33 13.72
C LEU A 399 -16.29 5.94 13.31
N ALA A 400 -15.78 5.34 12.24
CA ALA A 400 -16.16 3.98 11.85
C ALA A 400 -15.83 2.96 12.96
N ALA A 401 -14.64 3.02 13.55
CA ALA A 401 -14.19 2.10 14.59
C ALA A 401 -14.94 2.24 15.93
N ARG A 402 -15.63 3.36 16.20
CA ARG A 402 -16.45 3.52 17.41
C ARG A 402 -17.63 2.55 17.40
N THR A 403 -17.89 1.87 18.50
CA THR A 403 -19.04 0.97 18.65
C THR A 403 -20.34 1.70 18.97
N ALA A 404 -20.27 2.80 19.73
CA ALA A 404 -21.43 3.58 20.14
C ALA A 404 -21.75 4.71 19.15
N ASN A 405 -23.04 4.91 18.89
CA ASN A 405 -23.58 6.10 18.23
C ASN A 405 -23.98 7.14 19.27
N SER A 406 -23.87 8.41 18.91
CA SER A 406 -24.66 9.46 19.55
C SER A 406 -26.12 9.28 19.14
N THR A 407 -27.06 9.71 20.00
CA THR A 407 -28.49 9.66 19.68
C THR A 407 -29.13 11.01 19.95
N PHE A 408 -29.94 11.48 19.01
CA PHE A 408 -30.75 12.68 19.19
C PHE A 408 -32.13 12.46 18.60
N LYS A 409 -33.17 12.56 19.44
CA LYS A 409 -34.58 12.39 19.04
C LYS A 409 -34.83 11.09 18.26
N GLY A 410 -34.13 10.01 18.64
CA GLY A 410 -34.21 8.69 17.99
C GLY A 410 -33.23 8.47 16.83
N ILE A 411 -32.61 9.52 16.28
CA ILE A 411 -31.60 9.40 15.22
C ILE A 411 -30.26 8.99 15.83
N GLY A 412 -29.70 7.86 15.37
CA GLY A 412 -28.36 7.41 15.73
C GLY A 412 -27.31 7.93 14.74
N PHE A 413 -26.27 8.62 15.22
CA PHE A 413 -25.29 9.28 14.36
C PHE A 413 -23.89 9.32 14.96
N LYS A 414 -22.91 9.66 14.12
CA LYS A 414 -21.50 9.87 14.47
C LYS A 414 -20.94 11.19 13.93
N ALA A 415 -21.59 11.79 12.94
CA ALA A 415 -21.34 13.14 12.46
C ALA A 415 -22.68 13.84 12.19
N GLU A 416 -22.69 15.18 12.25
CA GLU A 416 -23.86 16.01 11.99
C GLU A 416 -23.43 17.30 11.28
N THR A 417 -24.37 17.94 10.60
CA THR A 417 -24.17 19.28 10.06
C THR A 417 -24.16 20.33 11.17
N PRO A 418 -23.57 21.51 10.94
CA PRO A 418 -24.02 22.73 11.60
C PRO A 418 -25.53 22.92 11.43
N LEU A 419 -26.13 23.81 12.24
CA LEU A 419 -27.53 24.18 12.05
C LEU A 419 -27.69 24.85 10.68
N ILE A 420 -28.57 24.30 9.85
CA ILE A 420 -28.95 24.83 8.54
C ILE A 420 -30.18 25.69 8.77
N THR A 421 -30.19 26.93 8.30
CA THR A 421 -31.29 27.88 8.53
C THR A 421 -31.56 28.70 7.28
N GLY A 422 -32.83 28.96 6.99
CA GLY A 422 -33.31 29.90 5.99
C GLY A 422 -34.82 30.00 6.04
N ASP A 423 -35.36 31.17 5.69
CA ASP A 423 -36.79 31.44 5.57
C ASP A 423 -37.66 31.01 6.78
N GLY A 424 -37.09 31.11 7.99
CA GLY A 424 -37.76 30.74 9.25
C GLY A 424 -37.44 29.32 9.70
N ALA A 425 -37.23 28.41 8.75
CA ALA A 425 -36.86 27.02 8.97
C ALA A 425 -35.44 26.84 9.55
N SER A 426 -35.28 25.82 10.39
CA SER A 426 -34.00 25.45 10.99
C SER A 426 -33.85 23.95 11.23
N TYR A 427 -32.77 23.37 10.72
CA TYR A 427 -32.61 21.92 10.63
C TYR A 427 -31.19 21.44 10.90
N LYS A 428 -31.06 20.18 11.32
CA LYS A 428 -29.80 19.43 11.24
C LYS A 428 -29.97 18.13 10.48
N VAL A 429 -28.92 17.75 9.78
CA VAL A 429 -28.79 16.48 9.06
C VAL A 429 -27.71 15.63 9.73
N TYR A 430 -27.97 14.33 9.86
CA TYR A 430 -27.17 13.40 10.66
C TYR A 430 -26.61 12.25 9.83
N PHE A 431 -25.39 11.83 10.16
CA PHE A 431 -24.66 10.80 9.45
C PHE A 431 -24.13 9.69 10.37
N GLY A 432 -24.26 8.45 9.92
CA GLY A 432 -23.64 7.27 10.52
C GLY A 432 -22.38 6.86 9.78
N LEU A 433 -21.38 6.36 10.52
CA LEU A 433 -20.17 5.76 9.95
C LEU A 433 -19.95 4.38 10.56
N VAL A 434 -19.79 3.35 9.75
CA VAL A 434 -19.60 1.97 10.23
C VAL A 434 -18.52 1.25 9.43
N PRO A 435 -17.84 0.24 10.01
CA PRO A 435 -16.99 -0.66 9.25
C PRO A 435 -17.83 -1.50 8.27
N ALA A 436 -17.29 -1.77 7.09
CA ALA A 436 -17.92 -2.59 6.05
C ALA A 436 -17.64 -4.09 6.18
#